data_AF-A0A0D5XS53-F1
#
_entry.id   AF-A0A0D5XS53-F1
#
_cell.length_a   1.000
_cell.length_b   1.000
_cell.length_c   1.000
_cell.angle_alpha   90.00
_cell.angle_beta   90.00
_cell.angle_gamma   90.00
#
_symmetry.space_group_name_H-M   'P 1'
#
loop_
_entity.id
_entity.type
_entity.pdbx_description
1 polymer ?
#
loop_
_entity_poly.entity_id
_entity_poly.type
_entity_poly.pdbx_seq_one_letter_code
_entity_poly.pdbx_strand_id
1 'polypeptide(L)'
;MAEPEKLNKDGQDYVKAGAGASTQTVDTQPIEVKFCRCTGKEVTTVTGYDAVPSYTGELPSPLQIMWYVPKTKELLKTSFSDTEIRVWIKQAAAYHGVPHILLALILQQENGPNGSKFLQAMQFGERSLTTFLAIVDSVAFDLVPDKGAGGSSGFANMSRATLQNSVKYTENYYCKKPMPEDVQYRIFGWDQDTRIPGDDWKADLYYAAGHLRELIDRVTGTRCHHGALTQEQLKKVVAGYNGSGPKAEKYSSDAMALLEKAKAGTARLYFYEK
;
A
#
# COMPACT_ATOMS: atom_id res chain seq x y z
N MET A 1 46.87 16.09 -1.24
CA MET A 1 45.78 15.24 -0.76
C MET A 1 44.49 15.96 -1.06
N ALA A 2 43.50 15.30 -1.67
CA ALA A 2 42.20 15.93 -1.94
C ALA A 2 41.52 16.26 -0.61
N GLU A 3 40.83 17.39 -0.54
CA GLU A 3 40.03 17.73 0.63
C GLU A 3 38.95 16.66 0.86
N PRO A 4 38.73 16.23 2.11
CA PRO A 4 37.70 15.24 2.40
C PRO A 4 36.32 15.81 2.03
N GLU A 5 35.51 14.97 1.39
CA GLU A 5 34.14 15.29 1.02
C GLU A 5 33.34 15.69 2.27
N LYS A 6 32.75 16.89 2.25
CA LYS A 6 31.99 17.49 3.35
C LYS A 6 30.50 17.45 3.04
N LEU A 7 29.68 17.22 4.06
CA LEU A 7 28.23 17.29 3.97
C LEU A 7 27.69 18.33 4.95
N ASN A 8 26.92 19.30 4.48
CA ASN A 8 26.28 20.29 5.35
C ASN A 8 24.88 19.81 5.76
N LYS A 9 24.63 19.73 7.07
CA LYS A 9 23.30 19.48 7.65
C LYS A 9 23.11 20.36 8.87
N ASP A 10 21.97 21.03 8.98
CA ASP A 10 21.63 21.92 10.09
C ASP A 10 22.69 23.01 10.36
N GLY A 11 23.37 23.47 9.31
CA GLY A 11 24.44 24.46 9.40
C GLY A 11 25.80 23.92 9.87
N GLN A 12 25.95 22.59 9.98
CA GLN A 12 27.19 21.93 10.39
C GLN A 12 27.76 21.05 9.28
N ASP A 13 29.08 21.07 9.12
CA ASP A 13 29.82 20.26 8.16
C ASP A 13 30.25 18.93 8.79
N TYR A 14 29.78 17.84 8.20
CA TYR A 14 30.13 16.47 8.57
C TYR A 14 31.13 15.89 7.58
N VAL A 15 32.08 15.12 8.10
CA VAL A 15 33.06 14.36 7.32
C VAL A 15 33.00 12.88 7.71
N LYS A 16 33.50 12.00 6.84
CA LYS A 16 33.66 10.59 7.17
C LYS A 16 34.54 10.44 8.43
N ALA A 17 34.19 9.49 9.29
CA ALA A 17 34.98 9.17 10.47
C ALA A 17 36.43 8.86 10.07
N GLY A 18 37.39 9.55 10.69
CA GLY A 18 38.82 9.43 10.40
C GLY A 18 39.33 10.21 9.18
N ALA A 19 38.48 10.95 8.46
CA ALA A 19 38.86 11.71 7.26
C ALA A 19 39.35 13.15 7.54
N GLY A 20 39.32 13.61 8.79
CA GLY A 20 39.78 14.96 9.16
C GLY A 20 40.27 15.03 10.61
N ALA A 21 41.11 16.04 10.91
CA ALA A 21 41.53 16.37 12.26
C ALA A 21 40.39 17.10 12.98
N SER A 22 39.66 16.39 13.84
CA SER A 22 38.65 16.99 14.72
C SER A 22 39.35 17.82 15.80
N THR A 23 39.13 19.13 15.82
CA THR A 23 39.73 20.04 16.82
C THR A 23 38.86 20.30 18.05
N GLN A 24 37.69 19.68 18.19
CA GLN A 24 36.87 19.87 19.39
C GLN A 24 36.16 18.58 19.79
N THR A 25 36.40 18.15 21.04
CA THR A 25 35.59 17.18 21.76
C THR A 25 34.22 17.78 22.03
N VAL A 26 33.29 17.60 21.11
CA VAL A 26 31.86 17.76 21.36
C VAL A 26 31.17 16.50 20.87
N ASP A 27 30.60 15.78 21.83
CA ASP A 27 29.76 14.58 21.72
C ASP A 27 30.34 13.38 20.95
N THR A 28 30.78 12.37 21.71
CA THR A 28 31.24 11.07 21.20
C THR A 28 30.10 10.08 20.96
N GLN A 29 28.85 10.48 21.19
CA GLN A 29 27.70 9.64 20.85
C GLN A 29 27.59 9.53 19.32
N PRO A 30 27.63 8.31 18.75
CA PRO A 30 27.36 8.13 17.33
C PRO A 30 25.95 8.67 17.04
N ILE A 31 25.85 9.78 16.31
CA ILE A 31 24.56 10.21 15.78
C ILE A 31 24.21 9.21 14.68
N GLU A 32 23.13 8.46 14.87
CA GLU A 32 22.59 7.61 13.81
C GLU A 32 21.98 8.50 12.72
N VAL A 33 22.81 8.85 11.74
CA VAL A 33 22.33 9.57 10.55
C VAL A 33 21.67 8.54 9.63
N LYS A 34 20.33 8.45 9.69
CA LYS A 34 19.56 7.71 8.70
C LYS A 34 19.64 8.43 7.36
N PHE A 35 20.48 7.92 6.46
CA PHE A 35 20.45 8.29 5.06
C PHE A 35 19.27 7.59 4.40
N CYS A 36 18.24 8.36 4.09
CA CYS A 36 17.13 7.88 3.29
C CYS A 36 17.64 7.65 1.87
N ARG A 37 17.54 6.41 1.41
CA ARG A 37 18.02 6.04 0.07
C ARG A 37 17.16 6.67 -1.02
N CYS A 38 15.86 6.84 -0.74
CA CYS A 38 14.90 7.53 -1.59
C CYS A 38 14.39 8.82 -0.92
N THR A 39 13.83 9.70 -1.72
CA THR A 39 13.28 11.01 -1.29
C THR A 39 11.83 10.92 -0.83
N GLY A 40 11.12 9.83 -1.13
CA GLY A 40 9.69 9.71 -0.87
C GLY A 40 8.81 10.30 -1.97
N LYS A 41 9.40 11.01 -2.94
CA LYS A 41 8.74 11.76 -4.03
C LYS A 41 8.83 11.07 -5.39
N GLU A 42 9.40 9.88 -5.43
CA GLU A 42 9.53 9.10 -6.65
C GLU A 42 8.15 8.74 -7.19
N VAL A 43 7.95 8.88 -8.50
CA VAL A 43 6.66 8.58 -9.15
C VAL A 43 6.91 7.62 -10.29
N THR A 44 6.18 6.52 -10.26
CA THR A 44 6.11 5.57 -11.37
C THR A 44 4.82 5.80 -12.14
N THR A 45 4.92 5.79 -13.46
CA THR A 45 3.78 5.95 -14.37
C THR A 45 3.63 4.71 -15.27
N VAL A 46 2.49 4.58 -15.93
CA VAL A 46 2.29 3.61 -17.00
C VAL A 46 1.77 4.36 -18.21
N THR A 47 2.47 4.26 -19.34
CA THR A 47 2.08 4.94 -20.58
C THR A 47 1.05 4.13 -21.35
N GLY A 48 0.15 4.81 -22.05
CA GLY A 48 -0.75 4.18 -23.02
C GLY A 48 -2.06 3.63 -22.43
N TYR A 49 -2.32 3.90 -21.15
CA TYR A 49 -3.60 3.63 -20.49
C TYR A 49 -4.37 4.92 -20.11
N ASP A 50 -3.94 6.08 -20.61
CA ASP A 50 -4.65 7.35 -20.43
C ASP A 50 -6.06 7.33 -21.04
N ALA A 51 -6.27 6.46 -22.05
CA ALA A 51 -7.55 6.25 -22.70
C ALA A 51 -8.53 5.40 -21.88
N VAL A 52 -8.09 4.74 -20.80
CA VAL A 52 -9.00 3.98 -19.94
C VAL A 52 -10.01 4.95 -19.31
N PRO A 53 -11.33 4.72 -19.48
CA PRO A 53 -12.35 5.63 -18.98
C PRO A 53 -12.47 5.53 -17.46
N SER A 54 -12.78 6.66 -16.81
CA SER A 54 -13.21 6.66 -15.41
C SER A 54 -14.49 5.84 -15.26
N TYR A 55 -14.60 5.12 -14.14
CA TYR A 55 -15.82 4.47 -13.73
C TYR A 55 -16.38 5.18 -12.50
N THR A 56 -17.58 5.76 -12.62
CA THR A 56 -18.28 6.48 -11.55
C THR A 56 -19.53 5.73 -11.07
N GLY A 57 -19.77 4.51 -11.59
CA GLY A 57 -20.91 3.68 -11.23
C GLY A 57 -20.69 2.92 -9.92
N GLU A 58 -21.65 2.05 -9.60
CA GLU A 58 -21.60 1.22 -8.40
C GLU A 58 -20.49 0.17 -8.50
N LEU A 59 -19.75 -0.05 -7.41
CA LEU A 59 -18.79 -1.13 -7.33
C LEU A 59 -19.55 -2.47 -7.32
N PRO A 60 -19.12 -3.45 -8.14
CA PRO A 60 -19.79 -4.73 -8.20
C PRO A 60 -19.67 -5.43 -6.84
N SER A 61 -20.83 -5.66 -6.22
CA SER A 61 -20.92 -6.45 -4.99
C SER A 61 -20.66 -7.94 -5.24
N PRO A 62 -20.10 -8.66 -4.25
CA PRO A 62 -19.93 -8.22 -2.86
C PRO A 62 -18.58 -7.52 -2.60
N LEU A 63 -18.65 -6.37 -1.94
CA LEU A 63 -17.49 -5.76 -1.30
C LEU A 63 -17.47 -6.21 0.18
N GLN A 64 -16.33 -6.66 0.69
CA GLN A 64 -16.17 -7.22 2.05
C GLN A 64 -16.22 -6.16 3.17
N ILE A 65 -17.34 -5.47 3.38
CA ILE A 65 -17.44 -4.30 4.29
C ILE A 65 -16.64 -4.47 5.60
N MET A 66 -15.88 -3.46 6.02
CA MET A 66 -15.37 -3.34 7.40
C MET A 66 -15.24 -1.86 7.80
N TRP A 67 -15.15 -1.63 9.12
CA TRP A 67 -15.13 -0.34 9.79
C TRP A 67 -13.89 0.51 9.45
N TYR A 68 -14.11 1.76 9.02
CA TYR A 68 -13.15 2.86 9.09
C TYR A 68 -13.77 3.99 9.95
N VAL A 69 -13.01 4.61 10.85
CA VAL A 69 -13.54 5.66 11.76
C VAL A 69 -12.58 6.85 11.81
N PRO A 70 -12.79 7.91 11.02
CA PRO A 70 -11.91 9.07 11.00
C PRO A 70 -12.10 10.01 12.21
N LYS A 71 -11.12 10.91 12.40
CA LYS A 71 -10.99 11.91 13.48
C LYS A 71 -12.23 12.79 13.73
N THR A 72 -13.10 12.96 12.74
CA THR A 72 -14.23 13.90 12.78
C THR A 72 -15.56 13.15 12.82
N LYS A 73 -16.18 13.04 14.01
CA LYS A 73 -17.61 12.73 14.25
C LYS A 73 -18.29 11.59 13.43
N GLU A 74 -17.56 10.71 12.77
CA GLU A 74 -18.12 9.59 11.99
C GLU A 74 -18.16 8.29 12.83
N LEU A 75 -18.53 8.39 14.11
CA LEU A 75 -18.71 7.26 15.04
C LEU A 75 -19.82 6.27 14.58
N LEU A 76 -20.51 6.58 13.48
CA LEU A 76 -21.71 5.91 12.97
C LEU A 76 -21.68 5.66 11.45
N LYS A 77 -20.56 5.90 10.75
CA LYS A 77 -20.53 5.68 9.30
C LYS A 77 -20.36 4.19 8.99
N THR A 78 -21.50 3.51 8.85
CA THR A 78 -21.59 2.07 8.57
C THR A 78 -21.41 1.72 7.10
N SER A 79 -21.29 2.72 6.22
CA SER A 79 -21.04 2.54 4.80
C SER A 79 -20.26 3.71 4.21
N PHE A 80 -19.35 3.38 3.29
CA PHE A 80 -18.61 4.35 2.48
C PHE A 80 -19.19 4.32 1.08
N SER A 81 -19.27 5.49 0.44
CA SER A 81 -19.69 5.54 -0.96
C SER A 81 -18.61 4.93 -1.85
N ASP A 82 -19.01 4.35 -2.98
CA ASP A 82 -18.08 3.77 -3.95
C ASP A 82 -17.07 4.79 -4.49
N THR A 83 -17.50 6.04 -4.65
CA THR A 83 -16.61 7.17 -5.00
C THR A 83 -15.59 7.44 -3.90
N GLU A 84 -15.98 7.37 -2.63
CA GLU A 84 -15.05 7.56 -1.52
C GLU A 84 -13.98 6.47 -1.47
N ILE A 85 -14.36 5.21 -1.72
CA ILE A 85 -13.40 4.10 -1.84
C ILE A 85 -12.42 4.37 -3.00
N ARG A 86 -12.90 4.78 -4.17
CA ARG A 86 -12.04 5.12 -5.31
C ARG A 86 -11.10 6.30 -5.03
N VAL A 87 -11.56 7.29 -4.26
CA VAL A 87 -10.71 8.40 -3.79
C VAL A 87 -9.59 7.88 -2.89
N TRP A 88 -9.88 6.96 -1.96
CA TRP A 88 -8.84 6.37 -1.11
C TRP A 88 -7.81 5.58 -1.92
N ILE A 89 -8.24 4.83 -2.93
CA ILE A 89 -7.35 4.10 -3.84
C ILE A 89 -6.39 5.08 -4.54
N LYS A 90 -6.93 6.17 -5.10
CA LYS A 90 -6.12 7.23 -5.72
C LYS A 90 -5.15 7.87 -4.74
N GLN A 91 -5.57 8.15 -3.51
CA GLN A 91 -4.75 8.75 -2.46
C GLN A 91 -3.61 7.82 -2.01
N ALA A 92 -3.89 6.53 -1.79
CA ALA A 92 -2.88 5.54 -1.42
C ALA A 92 -1.83 5.35 -2.54
N ALA A 93 -2.29 5.27 -3.79
CA ALA A 93 -1.40 5.17 -4.95
C ALA A 93 -0.49 6.41 -5.06
N ALA A 94 -1.07 7.62 -4.93
CA ALA A 94 -0.31 8.86 -4.97
C ALA A 94 0.70 8.97 -3.82
N TYR A 95 0.32 8.56 -2.61
CA TYR A 95 1.20 8.60 -1.44
C TYR A 95 2.45 7.75 -1.62
N HIS A 96 2.35 6.58 -2.25
CA HIS A 96 3.49 5.70 -2.55
C HIS A 96 4.12 5.93 -3.94
N GLY A 97 3.60 6.90 -4.68
CA GLY A 97 4.05 7.24 -6.03
C GLY A 97 3.90 6.08 -7.02
N VAL A 98 2.90 5.21 -6.84
CA VAL A 98 2.60 4.10 -7.75
C VAL A 98 1.47 4.50 -8.71
N PRO A 99 1.39 3.89 -9.91
CA PRO A 99 0.31 4.19 -10.83
C PRO A 99 -1.06 3.85 -10.24
N HIS A 100 -1.98 4.82 -10.18
CA HIS A 100 -3.35 4.60 -9.66
C HIS A 100 -4.05 3.44 -10.37
N ILE A 101 -3.92 3.37 -11.70
CA ILE A 101 -4.53 2.30 -12.50
C ILE A 101 -4.01 0.91 -12.13
N LEU A 102 -2.75 0.79 -11.69
CA LEU A 102 -2.17 -0.47 -11.28
C LEU A 102 -2.79 -0.95 -9.97
N LEU A 103 -2.94 -0.07 -8.97
CA LEU A 103 -3.61 -0.43 -7.72
C LEU A 103 -5.07 -0.81 -7.95
N ALA A 104 -5.80 -0.04 -8.78
CA ALA A 104 -7.18 -0.35 -9.14
C ALA A 104 -7.31 -1.71 -9.86
N LEU A 105 -6.37 -2.05 -10.75
CA LEU A 105 -6.32 -3.34 -11.43
C LEU A 105 -6.15 -4.49 -10.43
N ILE A 106 -5.19 -4.38 -9.52
CA ILE A 106 -4.96 -5.39 -8.47
C ILE A 106 -6.22 -5.61 -7.64
N LEU A 107 -6.83 -4.54 -7.14
CA LEU A 107 -8.05 -4.62 -6.35
C LEU A 107 -9.19 -5.29 -7.11
N GLN A 108 -9.30 -5.06 -8.42
CA GLN A 108 -10.28 -5.73 -9.25
C GLN A 108 -10.03 -7.23 -9.39
N GLN A 109 -8.78 -7.65 -9.48
CA GLN A 109 -8.43 -9.07 -9.52
C GLN A 109 -8.75 -9.76 -8.20
N GLU A 110 -8.40 -9.12 -7.07
CA GLU A 110 -8.61 -9.68 -5.73
C GLU A 110 -10.09 -9.77 -5.36
N ASN A 111 -10.91 -8.80 -5.77
CA ASN A 111 -12.31 -8.74 -5.37
C ASN A 111 -13.27 -9.38 -6.38
N GLY A 112 -12.78 -9.86 -7.54
CA GLY A 112 -13.51 -10.72 -8.47
C GLY A 112 -14.98 -10.29 -8.72
N PRO A 113 -15.26 -9.34 -9.63
CA PRO A 113 -16.59 -8.71 -9.78
C PRO A 113 -17.72 -9.65 -10.20
N ASN A 114 -17.43 -10.94 -10.48
CA ASN A 114 -18.38 -11.97 -10.90
C ASN A 114 -18.62 -13.06 -9.82
N GLY A 115 -18.21 -12.84 -8.56
CA GLY A 115 -18.42 -13.78 -7.45
C GLY A 115 -19.88 -13.84 -6.94
N SER A 116 -20.31 -15.00 -6.43
CA SER A 116 -21.69 -15.21 -5.92
C SER A 116 -21.97 -14.42 -4.63
N LYS A 117 -23.05 -13.62 -4.63
CA LYS A 117 -23.43 -12.63 -3.59
C LYS A 117 -23.93 -13.23 -2.26
N PHE A 118 -24.50 -14.44 -2.25
CA PHE A 118 -25.24 -14.97 -1.08
C PHE A 118 -24.37 -15.68 -0.03
N LEU A 119 -23.31 -16.39 -0.45
CA LEU A 119 -22.37 -17.08 0.45
C LEU A 119 -21.47 -16.12 1.26
N GLN A 120 -21.37 -14.86 0.80
CA GLN A 120 -20.38 -13.90 1.29
C GLN A 120 -20.95 -12.93 2.32
N ALA A 121 -22.23 -12.59 2.25
CA ALA A 121 -22.93 -11.81 3.29
C ALA A 121 -22.96 -12.57 4.64
N MET A 122 -23.06 -13.90 4.61
CA MET A 122 -22.98 -14.73 5.83
C MET A 122 -21.57 -14.77 6.43
N GLN A 123 -20.52 -14.93 5.59
CA GLN A 123 -19.13 -14.87 6.07
C GLN A 123 -18.75 -13.46 6.57
N PHE A 124 -19.33 -12.41 5.98
CA PHE A 124 -19.19 -11.02 6.41
C PHE A 124 -19.83 -10.76 7.78
N GLY A 125 -21.03 -11.28 8.03
CA GLY A 125 -21.69 -11.19 9.34
C GLY A 125 -20.90 -11.87 10.46
N GLU A 126 -20.37 -13.07 10.19
CA GLU A 126 -19.55 -13.80 11.17
C GLU A 126 -18.21 -13.11 11.44
N ARG A 127 -17.50 -12.64 10.40
CA ARG A 127 -16.19 -11.98 10.51
C ARG A 127 -16.26 -10.59 11.12
N SER A 128 -17.28 -9.81 10.78
CA SER A 128 -17.48 -8.48 11.37
C SER A 128 -17.83 -8.56 12.85
N LEU A 129 -18.62 -9.57 13.25
CA LEU A 129 -18.92 -9.82 14.66
C LEU A 129 -17.67 -10.29 15.42
N THR A 130 -16.83 -11.14 14.83
CA THR A 130 -15.55 -11.56 15.47
C THR A 130 -14.52 -10.43 15.54
N THR A 131 -14.36 -9.62 14.50
CA THR A 131 -13.44 -8.45 14.53
C THR A 131 -13.94 -7.36 15.48
N PHE A 132 -15.25 -7.08 15.49
CA PHE A 132 -15.84 -6.15 16.46
C PHE A 132 -15.70 -6.66 17.89
N LEU A 133 -15.96 -7.95 18.14
CA LEU A 133 -15.71 -8.56 19.44
C LEU A 133 -14.23 -8.51 19.81
N ALA A 134 -13.29 -8.74 18.89
CA ALA A 134 -11.86 -8.63 19.13
C ALA A 134 -11.40 -7.19 19.42
N ILE A 135 -12.06 -6.18 18.83
CA ILE A 135 -11.81 -4.76 19.12
C ILE A 135 -12.43 -4.35 20.46
N VAL A 136 -13.63 -4.82 20.79
CA VAL A 136 -14.22 -4.61 22.12
C VAL A 136 -13.39 -5.30 23.20
N ASP A 137 -12.83 -6.48 22.89
CA ASP A 137 -11.89 -7.21 23.76
C ASP A 137 -10.48 -6.59 23.76
N SER A 138 -10.15 -5.67 22.84
CA SER A 138 -8.86 -4.96 22.80
C SER A 138 -8.72 -3.83 23.83
N VAL A 139 -9.77 -3.57 24.63
CA VAL A 139 -9.58 -2.92 25.93
C VAL A 139 -8.83 -3.86 26.91
N ALA A 140 -8.68 -5.14 26.56
CA ALA A 140 -7.89 -6.18 27.22
C ALA A 140 -6.70 -6.71 26.37
N PHE A 141 -6.05 -5.83 25.60
CA PHE A 141 -4.62 -5.77 25.23
C PHE A 141 -3.63 -6.97 25.13
N ASP A 142 -3.95 -8.28 25.11
CA ASP A 142 -2.85 -9.29 24.99
C ASP A 142 -3.15 -10.68 24.37
N LEU A 143 -4.28 -10.87 23.65
CA LEU A 143 -4.78 -12.23 23.38
C LEU A 143 -5.26 -12.53 21.95
N VAL A 144 -4.60 -12.03 20.90
CA VAL A 144 -4.79 -12.60 19.55
C VAL A 144 -3.68 -13.61 19.24
N PRO A 145 -3.95 -14.92 19.34
CA PRO A 145 -2.94 -15.95 19.12
C PRO A 145 -2.49 -16.02 17.65
N ASP A 146 -1.18 -16.21 17.45
CA ASP A 146 -0.44 -16.31 16.17
C ASP A 146 -0.88 -17.45 15.21
N LYS A 147 -2.03 -18.08 15.40
CA LYS A 147 -2.44 -19.30 14.68
C LYS A 147 -3.22 -19.08 13.37
N GLY A 148 -3.43 -17.84 12.92
CA GLY A 148 -4.03 -17.51 11.61
C GLY A 148 -3.02 -17.10 10.51
N ALA A 149 -1.72 -17.09 10.82
CA ALA A 149 -0.69 -16.26 10.17
C ALA A 149 -0.27 -16.62 8.72
N GLY A 150 -0.93 -17.56 8.04
CA GLY A 150 -0.58 -17.97 6.67
C GLY A 150 -1.51 -17.49 5.55
N GLY A 151 -2.70 -16.97 5.91
CA GLY A 151 -3.71 -16.55 4.93
C GLY A 151 -3.52 -15.09 4.48
N SER A 152 -3.86 -14.82 3.23
CA SER A 152 -4.12 -13.46 2.76
C SER A 152 -5.51 -13.01 3.22
N SER A 153 -5.66 -11.74 3.58
CA SER A 153 -6.92 -11.17 4.06
C SER A 153 -7.07 -9.70 3.68
N GLY A 154 -8.26 -9.15 3.92
CA GLY A 154 -8.56 -7.74 3.69
C GLY A 154 -8.85 -7.40 2.23
N PHE A 155 -9.09 -6.12 1.98
CA PHE A 155 -9.56 -5.63 0.68
C PHE A 155 -8.53 -5.82 -0.43
N ALA A 156 -7.25 -5.76 -0.08
CA ALA A 156 -6.13 -5.97 -0.98
C ALA A 156 -5.56 -7.40 -0.96
N ASN A 157 -6.19 -8.31 -0.21
CA ASN A 157 -5.82 -9.72 -0.08
C ASN A 157 -4.32 -9.95 0.16
N MET A 158 -3.76 -9.22 1.14
CA MET A 158 -2.34 -9.30 1.48
C MET A 158 -2.11 -10.32 2.59
N SER A 159 -1.01 -11.08 2.50
CA SER A 159 -0.54 -11.88 3.64
C SER A 159 0.12 -10.98 4.70
N ARG A 160 0.09 -11.41 5.98
CA ARG A 160 0.76 -10.68 7.08
C ARG A 160 2.25 -10.49 6.81
N ALA A 161 2.91 -11.49 6.24
CA ALA A 161 4.33 -11.42 5.88
C ALA A 161 4.59 -10.39 4.78
N THR A 162 3.76 -10.37 3.73
CA THR A 162 3.85 -9.39 2.64
C THR A 162 3.68 -7.97 3.17
N LEU A 163 2.66 -7.74 4.01
CA LEU A 163 2.42 -6.44 4.64
C LEU A 163 3.63 -6.00 5.46
N GLN A 164 4.12 -6.84 6.37
CA GLN A 164 5.25 -6.48 7.23
C GLN A 164 6.53 -6.19 6.43
N ASN A 165 6.77 -6.94 5.35
CA ASN A 165 7.91 -6.69 4.46
C ASN A 165 7.77 -5.37 3.72
N SER A 166 6.57 -5.06 3.20
CA SER A 166 6.26 -3.79 2.56
C SER A 166 6.45 -2.59 3.49
N VAL A 167 5.98 -2.69 4.74
CA VAL A 167 6.17 -1.66 5.77
C VAL A 167 7.66 -1.44 6.03
N LYS A 168 8.40 -2.52 6.32
CA LYS A 168 9.86 -2.44 6.53
C LYS A 168 10.58 -1.85 5.32
N TYR A 169 10.16 -2.21 4.11
CA TYR A 169 10.75 -1.67 2.90
C TYR A 169 10.51 -0.15 2.78
N THR A 170 9.28 0.28 3.00
CA THR A 170 8.91 1.71 2.97
C THR A 170 9.70 2.50 4.01
N GLU A 171 9.74 2.03 5.25
CA GLU A 171 10.44 2.70 6.34
C GLU A 171 11.96 2.77 6.11
N ASN A 172 12.57 1.69 5.62
CA ASN A 172 14.03 1.61 5.46
C ASN A 172 14.54 2.34 4.20
N TYR A 173 13.79 2.29 3.10
CA TYR A 173 14.25 2.82 1.81
C TYR A 173 13.67 4.19 1.49
N TYR A 174 12.40 4.42 1.85
CA TYR A 174 11.69 5.68 1.59
C TYR A 174 11.58 6.59 2.81
N CYS A 175 11.99 6.11 4.00
CA CYS A 175 11.99 6.89 5.25
C CYS A 175 10.66 7.58 5.58
N LYS A 176 9.55 7.01 5.14
CA LYS A 176 8.23 7.50 5.46
C LYS A 176 7.41 6.42 6.12
N LYS A 177 6.43 6.84 6.91
CA LYS A 177 5.44 5.93 7.49
C LYS A 177 4.65 5.25 6.35
N PRO A 178 4.14 4.03 6.55
CA PRO A 178 3.41 3.30 5.50
C PRO A 178 2.12 4.01 5.04
N MET A 179 1.59 4.91 5.84
CA MET A 179 0.44 5.76 5.54
C MET A 179 0.63 7.15 6.18
N PRO A 180 -0.07 8.21 5.74
CA PRO A 180 0.04 9.55 6.34
C PRO A 180 -0.72 9.65 7.66
N GLU A 181 -0.40 10.67 8.48
CA GLU A 181 -0.89 10.79 9.86
C GLU A 181 -2.41 10.98 9.98
N ASP A 182 -3.03 11.63 9.01
CA ASP A 182 -4.49 11.80 8.94
C ASP A 182 -5.22 10.48 8.65
N VAL A 183 -4.53 9.51 8.05
CA VAL A 183 -5.02 8.15 7.86
C VAL A 183 -4.72 7.27 9.07
N GLN A 184 -3.60 7.48 9.75
CA GLN A 184 -3.25 6.72 10.97
C GLN A 184 -4.24 6.93 12.12
N TYR A 185 -5.01 8.01 12.16
CA TYR A 185 -5.77 8.35 13.37
C TYR A 185 -7.19 7.75 13.41
N ARG A 186 -7.52 6.98 14.46
CA ARG A 186 -8.91 6.69 14.91
C ARG A 186 -9.32 7.62 16.07
N ILE A 187 -10.63 7.79 16.25
CA ILE A 187 -11.21 8.52 17.40
C ILE A 187 -10.60 8.01 18.73
N PHE A 188 -10.35 8.94 19.67
CA PHE A 188 -9.70 8.70 20.97
C PHE A 188 -8.19 8.40 20.95
N GLY A 189 -7.49 8.67 19.85
CA GLY A 189 -6.03 8.59 19.82
C GLY A 189 -5.46 7.20 19.49
N TRP A 190 -6.29 6.30 18.98
CA TRP A 190 -5.85 4.98 18.52
C TRP A 190 -5.22 5.07 17.12
N ASP A 191 -4.13 4.33 16.91
CA ASP A 191 -3.39 4.27 15.64
C ASP A 191 -3.95 3.18 14.70
N GLN A 192 -4.20 3.52 13.43
CA GLN A 192 -4.66 2.67 12.34
C GLN A 192 -3.50 1.96 11.63
N ASP A 193 -2.23 2.30 11.92
CA ASP A 193 -1.09 1.48 11.51
C ASP A 193 -0.98 0.21 12.39
N THR A 194 -2.03 -0.62 12.40
CA THR A 194 -2.07 -1.85 13.20
C THR A 194 -1.16 -2.94 12.63
N ARG A 195 -0.74 -2.80 11.36
CA ARG A 195 0.10 -3.76 10.62
C ARG A 195 -0.52 -5.15 10.55
N ILE A 196 -1.85 -5.19 10.55
CA ILE A 196 -2.68 -6.39 10.43
C ILE A 196 -3.48 -6.29 9.14
N PRO A 197 -3.33 -7.25 8.20
CA PRO A 197 -4.06 -7.19 6.93
C PRO A 197 -5.56 -7.40 7.17
N GLY A 198 -6.39 -6.55 6.59
CA GLY A 198 -7.83 -6.61 6.76
C GLY A 198 -8.27 -6.27 8.17
N ASP A 199 -7.57 -5.35 8.86
CA ASP A 199 -8.09 -4.63 10.04
C ASP A 199 -8.81 -3.34 9.63
N ASP A 200 -8.33 -2.66 8.59
CA ASP A 200 -8.95 -1.46 8.04
C ASP A 200 -8.71 -1.39 6.53
N TRP A 201 -9.77 -1.12 5.76
CA TRP A 201 -9.69 -1.07 4.30
C TRP A 201 -8.83 0.05 3.78
N LYS A 202 -8.90 1.23 4.41
CA LYS A 202 -8.09 2.35 3.99
C LYS A 202 -6.62 2.03 4.27
N ALA A 203 -6.29 1.50 5.45
CA ALA A 203 -4.95 1.03 5.77
C ALA A 203 -4.44 -0.03 4.78
N ASP A 204 -5.26 -1.03 4.44
CA ASP A 204 -4.94 -2.06 3.44
C ASP A 204 -4.51 -1.46 2.09
N LEU A 205 -5.19 -0.41 1.63
CA LEU A 205 -4.83 0.28 0.40
C LEU A 205 -3.43 0.90 0.45
N TYR A 206 -3.06 1.50 1.58
CA TYR A 206 -1.72 2.05 1.76
C TYR A 206 -0.66 0.97 1.84
N TYR A 207 -0.92 -0.15 2.52
CA TYR A 207 0.00 -1.28 2.57
C TYR A 207 0.20 -1.93 1.19
N ALA A 208 -0.89 -2.08 0.44
CA ALA A 208 -0.86 -2.63 -0.93
C ALA A 208 -0.10 -1.71 -1.89
N ALA A 209 -0.33 -0.40 -1.81
CA ALA A 209 0.41 0.59 -2.59
C ALA A 209 1.91 0.60 -2.24
N GLY A 210 2.26 0.47 -0.96
CA GLY A 210 3.65 0.30 -0.51
C GLY A 210 4.29 -0.99 -1.06
N HIS A 211 3.53 -2.09 -1.12
CA HIS A 211 4.03 -3.35 -1.67
C HIS A 211 4.22 -3.28 -3.19
N LEU A 212 3.30 -2.63 -3.90
CA LEU A 212 3.47 -2.34 -5.33
C LEU A 212 4.72 -1.50 -5.58
N ARG A 213 5.02 -0.54 -4.70
CA ARG A 213 6.25 0.22 -4.80
C ARG A 213 7.49 -0.66 -4.66
N GLU A 214 7.52 -1.53 -3.65
CA GLU A 214 8.60 -2.53 -3.48
C GLU A 214 8.75 -3.42 -4.72
N LEU A 215 7.64 -3.90 -5.30
CA LEU A 215 7.64 -4.72 -6.52
C LEU A 215 8.18 -3.96 -7.74
N ILE A 216 7.77 -2.71 -7.92
CA ILE A 216 8.25 -1.84 -9.00
C ILE A 216 9.77 -1.70 -8.95
N ASP A 217 10.31 -1.34 -7.79
CA ASP A 217 11.75 -1.13 -7.62
C ASP A 217 12.53 -2.44 -7.85
N ARG A 218 11.97 -3.58 -7.43
CA ARG A 218 12.54 -4.91 -7.69
C ARG A 218 12.51 -5.30 -9.16
N VAL A 219 11.38 -5.12 -9.85
CA VAL A 219 11.19 -5.53 -11.25
C VAL A 219 11.99 -4.65 -12.21
N THR A 220 12.10 -3.36 -11.92
CA THR A 220 12.90 -2.41 -12.70
C THR A 220 14.40 -2.53 -12.41
N GLY A 221 14.77 -3.23 -11.33
CA GLY A 221 16.15 -3.29 -10.83
C GLY A 221 16.66 -1.96 -10.28
N THR A 222 15.80 -0.94 -10.21
CA THR A 222 16.15 0.43 -9.81
C THR A 222 15.40 0.76 -8.53
N ARG A 223 16.12 0.82 -7.41
CA ARG A 223 15.56 1.38 -6.16
C ARG A 223 15.23 2.85 -6.40
N CYS A 224 14.15 3.33 -5.79
CA CYS A 224 13.69 4.70 -5.99
C CYS A 224 13.26 4.96 -7.44
N HIS A 225 12.59 4.00 -8.08
CA HIS A 225 12.24 4.11 -9.49
C HIS A 225 11.36 5.34 -9.75
N HIS A 226 11.80 6.17 -10.70
CA HIS A 226 11.07 7.32 -11.21
C HIS A 226 11.00 7.22 -12.74
N GLY A 227 9.78 7.18 -13.29
CA GLY A 227 9.57 7.06 -14.73
C GLY A 227 8.47 6.09 -15.12
N ALA A 228 8.40 5.76 -16.41
CA ALA A 228 7.37 4.89 -16.95
C ALA A 228 7.78 3.42 -16.92
N LEU A 229 6.87 2.53 -16.52
CA LEU A 229 7.04 1.10 -16.70
C LEU A 229 6.82 0.71 -18.16
N THR A 230 7.66 -0.19 -18.67
CA THR A 230 7.34 -0.95 -19.88
C THR A 230 6.18 -1.91 -19.62
N GLN A 231 5.48 -2.36 -20.67
CA GLN A 231 4.41 -3.35 -20.53
C GLN A 231 4.91 -4.67 -19.92
N GLU A 232 6.14 -5.09 -20.23
CA GLU A 232 6.72 -6.29 -19.66
C GLU A 232 6.99 -6.13 -18.15
N GLN A 233 7.52 -4.98 -17.73
CA GLN A 233 7.70 -4.67 -16.31
C GLN A 233 6.36 -4.58 -15.58
N LEU A 234 5.35 -3.93 -16.17
CA LEU A 234 4.01 -3.89 -15.61
C LEU A 234 3.46 -5.30 -15.36
N LYS A 235 3.54 -6.18 -16.36
CA LYS A 235 3.12 -7.58 -16.24
C LYS A 235 3.85 -8.30 -15.12
N LYS A 236 5.17 -8.11 -14.99
CA LYS A 236 5.99 -8.70 -13.92
C LYS A 236 5.63 -8.17 -12.54
N VAL A 237 5.31 -6.88 -12.41
CA VAL A 237 4.82 -6.29 -11.14
C VAL A 237 3.50 -6.93 -10.73
N VAL A 238 2.54 -7.06 -11.66
CA VAL A 238 1.26 -7.74 -11.38
C VAL A 238 1.46 -9.21 -11.01
N ALA A 239 2.34 -9.92 -11.72
CA ALA A 239 2.67 -11.30 -11.39
C ALA A 239 3.24 -11.41 -9.96
N GLY A 240 4.20 -10.54 -9.63
CA GLY A 240 4.86 -10.54 -8.32
C GLY A 240 3.92 -10.23 -7.16
N TYR A 241 2.87 -9.43 -7.37
CA TYR A 241 1.83 -9.20 -6.35
C TYR A 241 1.07 -10.50 -6.03
N ASN A 242 0.78 -11.29 -7.06
CA ASN A 242 0.09 -12.59 -6.95
C ASN A 242 1.02 -13.75 -6.55
N GLY A 243 2.30 -13.48 -6.26
CA GLY A 243 3.31 -14.47 -5.91
C GLY A 243 4.16 -14.93 -7.10
N SER A 244 4.35 -16.24 -7.24
CA SER A 244 5.27 -16.82 -8.23
C SER A 244 4.72 -18.10 -8.87
N GLY A 245 5.27 -18.46 -10.03
CA GLY A 245 4.92 -19.68 -10.76
C GLY A 245 3.73 -19.52 -11.71
N PRO A 246 3.24 -20.63 -12.30
CA PRO A 246 2.30 -20.58 -13.43
C PRO A 246 0.98 -19.86 -13.13
N LYS A 247 0.52 -19.90 -11.87
CA LYS A 247 -0.70 -19.19 -11.45
C LYS A 247 -0.50 -17.67 -11.49
N ALA A 248 0.63 -17.16 -11.00
CA ALA A 248 0.95 -15.74 -11.04
C ALA A 248 1.12 -15.22 -12.49
N GLU A 249 1.69 -16.04 -13.37
CA GLU A 249 1.78 -15.74 -14.80
C GLU A 249 0.40 -15.67 -15.48
N LYS A 250 -0.49 -16.59 -15.12
CA LYS A 250 -1.88 -16.55 -15.59
C LYS A 250 -2.59 -15.30 -15.08
N TYR A 251 -2.54 -15.02 -13.78
CA TYR A 251 -3.17 -13.83 -13.20
C TYR A 251 -2.66 -12.54 -13.83
N SER A 252 -1.35 -12.40 -14.04
CA SER A 252 -0.81 -11.22 -14.73
C SER A 252 -1.27 -11.13 -16.18
N SER A 253 -1.34 -12.25 -16.90
CA SER A 253 -1.85 -12.25 -18.28
C SER A 253 -3.33 -11.84 -18.35
N ASP A 254 -4.15 -12.34 -17.43
CA ASP A 254 -5.57 -11.98 -17.32
C ASP A 254 -5.73 -10.48 -16.95
N ALA A 255 -4.86 -9.95 -16.09
CA ALA A 255 -4.85 -8.53 -15.72
C ALA A 255 -4.51 -7.64 -16.93
N MET A 256 -3.47 -8.01 -17.68
CA MET A 256 -3.06 -7.27 -18.87
C MET A 256 -4.17 -7.31 -19.94
N ALA A 257 -4.83 -8.46 -20.12
CA ALA A 257 -5.98 -8.57 -21.02
C ALA A 257 -7.16 -7.69 -20.55
N LEU A 258 -7.42 -7.61 -19.25
CA LEU A 258 -8.43 -6.70 -18.69
C LEU A 258 -8.08 -5.23 -18.96
N LEU A 259 -6.82 -4.83 -18.77
CA LEU A 259 -6.36 -3.47 -19.07
C LEU A 259 -6.56 -3.11 -20.55
N GLU A 260 -6.17 -3.99 -21.48
CA GLU A 260 -6.36 -3.73 -22.92
C GLU A 260 -7.85 -3.67 -23.29
N LYS A 261 -8.69 -4.54 -22.73
CA LYS A 261 -10.14 -4.46 -22.93
C LYS A 261 -10.74 -3.18 -22.36
N ALA A 262 -10.28 -2.74 -21.19
CA ALA A 262 -10.73 -1.51 -20.55
C ALA A 262 -10.31 -0.27 -21.36
N LYS A 263 -9.08 -0.28 -21.88
CA LYS A 263 -8.57 0.75 -22.80
C LYS A 263 -9.40 0.81 -24.09
N ALA A 264 -9.84 -0.33 -24.60
CA ALA A 264 -10.74 -0.40 -25.76
C ALA A 264 -12.21 -0.08 -25.42
N GLY A 265 -12.54 0.20 -24.15
CA GLY A 265 -13.91 0.47 -23.71
C GLY A 265 -14.83 -0.76 -23.66
N THR A 266 -14.27 -1.96 -23.80
CA THR A 266 -15.02 -3.24 -23.83
C THR A 266 -15.06 -3.96 -22.47
N ALA A 267 -14.31 -3.46 -21.50
CA ALA A 267 -14.38 -3.85 -20.09
C ALA A 267 -14.35 -2.62 -19.19
N ARG A 268 -14.71 -2.78 -17.92
CA ARG A 268 -14.69 -1.71 -16.91
C ARG A 268 -13.64 -1.99 -15.86
N LEU A 269 -12.88 -0.95 -15.50
CA LEU A 269 -12.10 -0.95 -14.26
C LEU A 269 -12.91 -0.30 -13.15
N TYR A 270 -13.63 -1.11 -12.37
CA TYR A 270 -14.61 -0.60 -11.40
C TYR A 270 -14.00 0.25 -10.29
N PHE A 271 -12.74 -0.02 -9.94
CA PHE A 271 -11.99 0.68 -8.91
C PHE A 271 -11.21 1.90 -9.43
N TYR A 272 -11.35 2.24 -10.72
CA TYR A 272 -10.59 3.32 -11.35
C TYR A 272 -11.46 4.53 -11.70
N GLU A 273 -11.18 5.67 -11.07
CA GLU A 273 -11.79 6.97 -11.34
C GLU A 273 -10.70 8.05 -11.41
N LYS A 274 -10.68 8.84 -12.50
CA LYS A 274 -9.61 9.81 -12.77
C LYS A 274 -9.57 10.98 -11.80
#